data_AF-A0AAV6G2A8-F1
#
_entry.id   AF-A0AAV6G2A8-F1
#
_cell.length_a   1.000
_cell.length_b   1.000
_cell.length_c   1.000
_cell.angle_alpha   90.00
_cell.angle_beta   90.00
_cell.angle_gamma   90.00
#
_symmetry.space_group_name_H-M   'P 1'
#
loop_
_entity.id
_entity.type
_entity.pdbx_description
1 polymer ?
#
loop_
_entity_poly.entity_id
_entity_poly.type
_entity_poly.pdbx_seq_one_letter_code
_entity_poly.pdbx_strand_id
1 'polypeptide(L)'
;MASSTPMVNGDLSRGSPPGPAVGSLEEAVQQMNTLIKENRELKEALRQTNSSMKERFEDLSVWREKQREEREFLEGRLEEARQRVTTLTTENEGLKKRVQELQSTSPPAQAVTGELEALRVQLARVQAEKNDLVALNSELQLKMGQGSPEDSFIEIRIAEGQLDVTKDLPSAQEELTASCMSRFKSEEQTVSQLLQSLRSETKCKETLEIELQAARERLNELELQRQINRESSTQTSLSLQLADQQQAEKDKQSSDDKSATEVENLKTQVKTLVKELQEPQSKLDEAEKMKKNLQDRCREMEQELASLRTQLGERQQVQTENERLKLQLESLQAHNKMEQKKALEEKNNLAQLKDAYTKLFEDYNEMKEERKRREQASVSREEANDVQMRLAAAEQALAAKQQKIDDMKQELFQKEKELETISVFKAQAEVYSADFYAERAAREAIHAEKERLAAQLEFVKKQKSQLEDEMDSLGRQSLGEMQRRHVPRGATPQGGSRGAEVNIPEHACPKCNEILPDLDSLQIHIMDCII
;
A
#
# COMPACT_ATOMS: atom_id res chain seq x y z
N MET A 1 1.62 2.98 48.47
CA MET A 1 0.46 3.24 49.34
C MET A 1 0.42 2.18 50.41
N ALA A 2 0.10 2.53 51.66
CA ALA A 2 0.08 1.61 52.78
C ALA A 2 -1.36 1.44 53.32
N SER A 3 -1.69 0.24 53.80
CA SER A 3 -2.90 -0.06 54.54
C SER A 3 -2.57 -1.12 55.60
N SER A 4 -2.31 -0.67 56.83
CA SER A 4 -2.02 -1.54 57.97
C SER A 4 -3.29 -1.76 58.79
N THR A 5 -3.53 -3.00 59.20
CA THR A 5 -4.49 -3.34 60.27
C THR A 5 -3.85 -4.35 61.21
N PRO A 6 -4.00 -4.20 62.55
CA PRO A 6 -3.21 -4.94 63.51
C PRO A 6 -3.82 -6.30 63.89
N MET A 7 -2.96 -7.23 64.32
CA MET A 7 -3.38 -8.37 65.13
C MET A 7 -3.44 -7.95 66.60
N VAL A 8 -4.45 -8.40 67.34
CA VAL A 8 -4.57 -8.23 68.79
C VAL A 8 -4.73 -9.60 69.44
N ASN A 9 -4.15 -9.75 70.63
CA ASN A 9 -4.01 -10.98 71.40
C ASN A 9 -5.29 -11.82 71.51
N GLY A 10 -5.12 -13.15 71.55
CA GLY A 10 -6.12 -14.05 72.14
C GLY A 10 -6.06 -14.04 73.67
N ASP A 11 -6.99 -14.78 74.29
CA ASP A 11 -7.05 -14.99 75.74
C ASP A 11 -7.13 -16.49 76.06
N LEU A 12 -6.56 -16.90 77.19
CA LEU A 12 -6.46 -18.29 77.63
C LEU A 12 -7.06 -18.44 79.04
N SER A 13 -8.18 -19.16 79.14
CA SER A 13 -8.74 -19.60 80.43
C SER A 13 -8.99 -21.11 80.42
N ARG A 14 -8.62 -21.77 81.53
CA ARG A 14 -8.31 -23.20 81.59
C ARG A 14 -9.13 -23.92 82.66
N GLY A 15 -9.93 -24.91 82.25
CA GLY A 15 -10.47 -25.97 83.10
C GLY A 15 -9.52 -27.19 83.17
N SER A 16 -9.69 -28.07 84.16
CA SER A 16 -8.75 -29.16 84.48
C SER A 16 -9.24 -30.58 84.10
N PRO A 17 -8.32 -31.58 83.96
CA PRO A 17 -8.56 -32.85 83.26
C PRO A 17 -8.91 -34.03 84.21
N PRO A 18 -9.05 -35.29 83.70
CA PRO A 18 -7.90 -36.20 83.79
C PRO A 18 -7.76 -37.31 82.69
N GLY A 19 -6.64 -37.29 81.94
CA GLY A 19 -6.01 -38.45 81.27
C GLY A 19 -6.67 -39.08 80.02
N PRO A 20 -5.97 -39.95 79.26
CA PRO A 20 -4.53 -40.28 79.31
C PRO A 20 -3.70 -39.50 78.26
N ALA A 21 -2.47 -39.12 78.59
CA ALA A 21 -1.67 -38.15 77.83
C ALA A 21 -0.92 -38.70 76.59
N VAL A 22 -1.41 -39.77 75.94
CA VAL A 22 -0.78 -40.35 74.73
C VAL A 22 -1.30 -39.66 73.47
N GLY A 23 -2.63 -39.62 73.28
CA GLY A 23 -3.27 -39.02 72.09
C GLY A 23 -2.87 -37.56 71.88
N SER A 24 -2.91 -36.73 72.93
CA SER A 24 -2.55 -35.30 72.84
C SER A 24 -1.10 -35.05 72.40
N LEU A 25 -0.14 -35.94 72.71
CA LEU A 25 1.24 -35.80 72.23
C LEU A 25 1.34 -36.22 70.75
N GLU A 26 0.65 -37.29 70.37
CA GLU A 26 0.66 -37.80 68.99
C GLU A 26 -0.10 -36.87 68.02
N GLU A 27 -1.23 -36.29 68.45
CA GLU A 27 -1.94 -35.21 67.77
C GLU A 27 -1.04 -33.97 67.59
N ALA A 28 -0.30 -33.55 68.62
CA ALA A 28 0.64 -32.44 68.52
C ALA A 28 1.80 -32.74 67.55
N VAL A 29 2.30 -33.99 67.52
CA VAL A 29 3.31 -34.43 66.53
C VAL A 29 2.73 -34.47 65.12
N GLN A 30 1.49 -34.90 64.94
CA GLN A 30 0.80 -34.86 63.64
C GLN A 30 0.58 -33.42 63.16
N GLN A 31 0.10 -32.52 64.03
CA GLN A 31 -0.02 -31.08 63.72
C GLN A 31 1.33 -30.45 63.38
N MET A 32 2.40 -30.77 64.13
CA MET A 32 3.75 -30.30 63.83
C MET A 32 4.25 -30.83 62.47
N ASN A 33 3.98 -32.09 62.12
CA ASN A 33 4.32 -32.63 60.81
C ASN A 33 3.54 -31.95 59.67
N THR A 34 2.26 -31.64 59.86
CA THR A 34 1.44 -30.85 58.92
C THR A 34 2.02 -29.44 58.75
N LEU A 35 2.31 -28.73 59.84
CA LEU A 35 2.94 -27.40 59.78
C LEU A 35 4.33 -27.44 59.12
N ILE A 36 5.13 -28.49 59.33
CA ILE A 36 6.42 -28.68 58.64
C ILE A 36 6.21 -28.92 57.14
N LYS A 37 5.17 -29.66 56.74
CA LYS A 37 4.81 -29.88 55.33
C LYS A 37 4.35 -28.57 54.68
N GLU A 38 3.38 -27.88 55.28
CA GLU A 38 2.89 -26.57 54.81
C GLU A 38 4.03 -25.55 54.72
N ASN A 39 4.95 -25.52 55.69
CA ASN A 39 6.09 -24.61 55.67
C ASN A 39 7.10 -24.95 54.56
N ARG A 40 7.23 -26.23 54.15
CA ARG A 40 8.00 -26.63 52.96
C ARG A 40 7.28 -26.22 51.68
N GLU A 41 5.98 -26.45 51.58
CA GLU A 41 5.15 -26.10 50.41
C GLU A 41 5.11 -24.58 50.20
N LEU A 42 4.99 -23.78 51.27
CA LEU A 42 5.10 -22.32 51.23
C LEU A 42 6.51 -21.84 50.81
N LYS A 43 7.58 -22.50 51.27
CA LYS A 43 8.96 -22.18 50.83
C LYS A 43 9.18 -22.51 49.36
N GLU A 44 8.58 -23.59 48.88
CA GLU A 44 8.67 -24.02 47.49
C GLU A 44 7.86 -23.09 46.56
N ALA A 45 6.63 -22.76 46.93
CA ALA A 45 5.81 -21.76 46.23
C ALA A 45 6.48 -20.36 46.22
N LEU A 46 7.13 -19.96 47.33
CA LEU A 46 7.92 -18.72 47.39
C LEU A 46 9.17 -18.80 46.51
N ARG A 47 9.80 -19.98 46.36
CA ARG A 47 10.90 -20.18 45.40
C ARG A 47 10.43 -20.04 43.96
N GLN A 48 9.33 -20.70 43.60
CA GLN A 48 8.77 -20.71 42.24
C GLN A 48 8.29 -19.32 41.81
N THR A 49 7.60 -18.59 42.71
CA THR A 49 7.18 -17.21 42.44
C THR A 49 8.36 -16.24 42.31
N ASN A 50 9.43 -16.40 43.11
CA ASN A 50 10.66 -15.63 42.91
C ASN A 50 11.39 -15.98 41.60
N SER A 51 11.41 -17.24 41.18
CA SER A 51 11.99 -17.64 39.88
C SER A 51 11.21 -17.00 38.73
N SER A 52 9.89 -17.17 38.68
CA SER A 52 9.06 -16.58 37.63
C SER A 52 9.10 -15.05 37.64
N MET A 53 9.25 -14.41 38.81
CA MET A 53 9.46 -12.97 38.89
C MET A 53 10.83 -12.56 38.31
N LYS A 54 11.90 -13.32 38.59
CA LYS A 54 13.23 -13.09 38.02
C LYS A 54 13.24 -13.28 36.50
N GLU A 55 12.66 -14.36 36.00
CA GLU A 55 12.47 -14.64 34.56
C GLU A 55 11.75 -13.48 33.87
N ARG A 56 10.62 -13.02 34.43
CA ARG A 56 9.89 -11.84 33.91
C ARG A 56 10.70 -10.55 33.94
N PHE A 57 11.56 -10.34 34.94
CA PHE A 57 12.46 -9.18 34.97
C PHE A 57 13.59 -9.27 33.92
N GLU A 58 14.06 -10.48 33.62
CA GLU A 58 15.05 -10.74 32.57
C GLU A 58 14.41 -10.53 31.18
N ASP A 59 13.22 -11.07 30.93
CA ASP A 59 12.41 -10.81 29.73
C ASP A 59 12.13 -9.32 29.51
N LEU A 60 11.66 -8.62 30.55
CA LEU A 60 11.40 -7.16 30.48
C LEU A 60 12.67 -6.34 30.25
N SER A 61 13.83 -6.84 30.67
CA SER A 61 15.12 -6.18 30.43
C SER A 61 15.59 -6.41 28.99
N VAL A 62 15.47 -7.63 28.46
CA VAL A 62 15.76 -7.94 27.05
C VAL A 62 14.81 -7.18 26.11
N TRP A 63 13.51 -7.09 26.46
CA TRP A 63 12.54 -6.30 25.69
C TRP A 63 12.88 -4.81 25.70
N ARG A 64 13.23 -4.25 26.87
CA ARG A 64 13.66 -2.85 26.98
C ARG A 64 14.91 -2.55 26.14
N GLU A 65 15.84 -3.49 26.09
CA GLU A 65 17.07 -3.32 25.30
C GLU A 65 16.79 -3.34 23.81
N LYS A 66 15.96 -4.29 23.32
CA LYS A 66 15.50 -4.29 21.92
C LYS A 66 14.77 -3.00 21.53
N GLN A 67 13.92 -2.46 22.43
CA GLN A 67 13.27 -1.16 22.21
C GLN A 67 14.25 0.02 22.23
N ARG A 68 15.44 -0.13 22.82
CA ARG A 68 16.54 0.85 22.69
C ARG A 68 17.22 0.71 21.33
N GLU A 69 17.61 -0.50 20.96
CA GLU A 69 18.27 -0.83 19.68
C GLU A 69 17.40 -0.40 18.48
N GLU A 70 16.10 -0.70 18.50
CA GLU A 70 15.13 -0.27 17.47
C GLU A 70 15.04 1.25 17.36
N ARG A 71 15.02 1.98 18.49
CA ARG A 71 14.99 3.45 18.50
C ARG A 71 16.29 4.02 17.94
N GLU A 72 17.44 3.54 18.39
CA GLU A 72 18.76 4.02 17.95
C GLU A 72 19.01 3.73 16.47
N PHE A 73 18.52 2.60 15.95
CA PHE A 73 18.48 2.30 14.51
C PHE A 73 17.60 3.28 13.72
N LEU A 74 16.40 3.60 14.20
CA LEU A 74 15.50 4.56 13.55
C LEU A 74 16.05 5.99 13.60
N GLU A 75 16.63 6.40 14.73
CA GLU A 75 17.31 7.69 14.90
C GLU A 75 18.51 7.81 13.94
N GLY A 76 19.34 6.76 13.84
CA GLY A 76 20.44 6.69 12.87
C GLY A 76 19.98 6.80 11.42
N ARG A 77 18.91 6.07 11.03
CA ARG A 77 18.35 6.17 9.67
C ARG A 77 17.72 7.52 9.36
N LEU A 78 17.11 8.18 10.35
CA LEU A 78 16.62 9.55 10.22
C LEU A 78 17.77 10.55 10.05
N GLU A 79 18.87 10.35 10.76
CA GLU A 79 20.06 11.21 10.65
C GLU A 79 20.78 11.03 9.31
N GLU A 80 20.95 9.80 8.81
CA GLU A 80 21.42 9.60 7.42
C GLU A 80 20.50 10.28 6.39
N ALA A 81 19.18 10.24 6.60
CA ALA A 81 18.22 10.87 5.70
C ALA A 81 18.34 12.40 5.74
N ARG A 82 18.52 13.00 6.92
CA ARG A 82 18.82 14.43 7.09
C ARG A 82 20.10 14.80 6.35
N GLN A 83 21.17 14.03 6.54
CA GLN A 83 22.46 14.28 5.88
C GLN A 83 22.34 14.24 4.35
N ARG A 84 21.69 13.20 3.79
CA ARG A 84 21.40 13.11 2.34
C ARG A 84 20.59 14.32 1.84
N VAL A 85 19.57 14.76 2.57
CA VAL A 85 18.78 15.96 2.23
C VAL A 85 19.63 17.23 2.28
N THR A 86 20.50 17.40 3.28
CA THR A 86 21.39 18.57 3.35
C THR A 86 22.40 18.61 2.20
N THR A 87 23.03 17.48 1.86
CA THR A 87 23.93 17.38 0.70
C THR A 87 23.20 17.77 -0.58
N LEU A 88 22.06 17.13 -0.87
CA LEU A 88 21.24 17.44 -2.05
C LEU A 88 20.78 18.90 -2.07
N THR A 89 20.51 19.52 -0.92
CA THR A 89 20.14 20.94 -0.85
C THR A 89 21.33 21.82 -1.23
N THR A 90 22.53 21.56 -0.69
CA THR A 90 23.74 22.31 -1.06
C THR A 90 24.15 22.12 -2.53
N GLU A 91 23.95 20.92 -3.09
CA GLU A 91 24.16 20.64 -4.51
C GLU A 91 23.15 21.40 -5.39
N ASN A 92 21.86 21.39 -5.02
CA ASN A 92 20.83 22.16 -5.73
C ASN A 92 21.08 23.67 -5.65
N GLU A 93 21.55 24.21 -4.53
CA GLU A 93 21.97 25.61 -4.43
C GLU A 93 23.17 25.92 -5.33
N GLY A 94 24.16 25.02 -5.38
CA GLY A 94 25.32 25.14 -6.27
C GLY A 94 24.93 25.11 -7.75
N LEU A 95 24.07 24.17 -8.15
CA LEU A 95 23.52 24.09 -9.51
C LEU A 95 22.70 25.33 -9.85
N LYS A 96 21.85 25.81 -8.93
CA LYS A 96 21.05 27.04 -9.11
C LYS A 96 21.91 28.28 -9.32
N LYS A 97 23.02 28.42 -8.58
CA LYS A 97 24.02 29.48 -8.79
C LYS A 97 24.66 29.37 -10.17
N ARG A 98 25.11 28.17 -10.59
CA ARG A 98 25.69 27.94 -11.92
C ARG A 98 24.71 28.21 -13.07
N VAL A 99 23.42 27.89 -12.90
CA VAL A 99 22.37 28.25 -13.87
C VAL A 99 22.17 29.76 -13.94
N GLN A 100 22.16 30.46 -12.80
CA GLN A 100 22.06 31.92 -12.75
C GLN A 100 23.28 32.62 -13.37
N GLU A 101 24.49 32.10 -13.12
CA GLU A 101 25.73 32.55 -13.75
C GLU A 101 25.65 32.42 -15.28
N LEU A 102 25.30 31.23 -15.79
CA LEU A 102 25.14 30.98 -17.23
C LEU A 102 24.08 31.89 -17.87
N GLN A 103 22.95 32.11 -17.20
CA GLN A 103 21.92 33.05 -17.63
C GLN A 103 22.43 34.50 -17.69
N SER A 104 23.29 34.92 -16.76
CA SER A 104 23.89 36.26 -16.75
C SER A 104 25.05 36.45 -17.73
N THR A 105 25.67 35.36 -18.22
CA THR A 105 26.69 35.41 -19.29
C THR A 105 26.10 35.38 -20.72
N SER A 106 24.78 35.23 -20.86
CA SER A 106 24.10 35.31 -22.16
C SER A 106 23.82 36.77 -22.55
N PRO A 107 23.94 37.14 -23.85
CA PRO A 107 23.41 38.41 -24.33
C PRO A 107 21.89 38.51 -24.08
N PRO A 108 21.33 39.73 -23.96
CA PRO A 108 20.01 39.96 -23.38
C PRO A 108 18.87 39.29 -24.18
N ALA A 109 18.09 38.46 -23.51
CA ALA A 109 17.04 37.61 -24.09
C ALA A 109 15.90 38.36 -24.81
N GLN A 110 15.82 39.69 -24.66
CA GLN A 110 14.78 40.54 -25.24
C GLN A 110 14.70 40.48 -26.77
N ALA A 111 15.82 40.28 -27.47
CA ALA A 111 15.83 40.12 -28.93
C ALA A 111 15.08 38.85 -29.37
N VAL A 112 15.43 37.71 -28.78
CA VAL A 112 14.87 36.39 -29.12
C VAL A 112 13.39 36.28 -28.72
N THR A 113 12.98 36.92 -27.62
CA THR A 113 11.55 36.99 -27.26
C THR A 113 10.75 37.85 -28.24
N GLY A 114 11.31 39.00 -28.68
CA GLY A 114 10.64 39.88 -29.64
C GLY A 114 10.43 39.22 -31.01
N GLU A 115 11.41 38.48 -31.51
CA GLU A 115 11.28 37.70 -32.75
C GLU A 115 10.24 36.57 -32.62
N LEU A 116 10.23 35.83 -31.49
CA LEU A 116 9.23 34.80 -31.22
C LEU A 116 7.80 35.36 -31.15
N GLU A 117 7.60 36.56 -30.60
CA GLU A 117 6.29 37.19 -30.51
C GLU A 117 5.85 37.80 -31.84
N ALA A 118 6.77 38.37 -32.63
CA ALA A 118 6.50 38.78 -34.01
C ALA A 118 6.06 37.60 -34.88
N LEU A 119 6.75 36.46 -34.79
CA LEU A 119 6.39 35.23 -35.51
C LEU A 119 5.04 34.65 -35.05
N ARG A 120 4.71 34.72 -33.76
CA ARG A 120 3.37 34.33 -33.26
C ARG A 120 2.25 35.18 -33.86
N VAL A 121 2.44 36.50 -33.95
CA VAL A 121 1.45 37.42 -34.54
C VAL A 121 1.27 37.14 -36.05
N GLN A 122 2.37 36.89 -36.78
CA GLN A 122 2.29 36.49 -38.19
C GLN A 122 1.56 35.16 -38.37
N LEU A 123 1.84 34.16 -37.53
CA LEU A 123 1.20 32.84 -37.61
C LEU A 123 -0.31 32.91 -37.27
N ALA A 124 -0.71 33.73 -36.29
CA ALA A 124 -2.11 33.99 -35.99
C ALA A 124 -2.85 34.65 -37.17
N ARG A 125 -2.20 35.60 -37.87
CA ARG A 125 -2.76 36.23 -39.08
C ARG A 125 -2.95 35.22 -40.21
N VAL A 126 -1.94 34.41 -40.53
CA VAL A 126 -2.03 33.37 -41.57
C VAL A 126 -3.09 32.33 -41.24
N GLN A 127 -3.29 32.01 -39.95
CA GLN A 127 -4.36 31.12 -39.51
C GLN A 127 -5.76 31.73 -39.68
N ALA A 128 -5.93 33.05 -39.56
CA ALA A 128 -7.18 33.74 -39.89
C ALA A 128 -7.44 33.73 -41.40
N GLU A 129 -6.45 34.14 -42.21
CA GLU A 129 -6.54 34.14 -43.69
C GLU A 129 -6.83 32.73 -44.23
N LYS A 130 -6.30 31.67 -43.61
CA LYS A 130 -6.66 30.26 -43.88
C LYS A 130 -8.12 29.95 -43.57
N ASN A 131 -8.64 30.41 -42.43
CA ASN A 131 -10.03 30.14 -42.02
C ASN A 131 -11.02 30.83 -42.98
N ASP A 132 -10.74 32.06 -43.40
CA ASP A 132 -11.56 32.80 -44.37
C ASP A 132 -11.57 32.10 -45.74
N LEU A 133 -10.42 31.60 -46.19
CA LEU A 133 -10.32 30.80 -47.42
C LEU A 133 -11.08 29.46 -47.32
N VAL A 134 -11.10 28.81 -46.16
CA VAL A 134 -11.91 27.60 -45.94
C VAL A 134 -13.41 27.93 -46.00
N ALA A 135 -13.86 29.01 -45.34
CA ALA A 135 -15.25 29.44 -45.38
C ALA A 135 -15.71 29.76 -46.82
N LEU A 136 -14.89 30.49 -47.59
CA LEU A 136 -15.15 30.78 -49.01
C LEU A 136 -15.22 29.49 -49.86
N ASN A 137 -14.36 28.51 -49.58
CA ASN A 137 -14.36 27.23 -50.28
C ASN A 137 -15.62 26.40 -49.95
N SER A 138 -16.07 26.40 -48.69
CA SER A 138 -17.36 25.83 -48.30
C SER A 138 -18.54 26.53 -48.98
N GLU A 139 -18.52 27.86 -49.13
CA GLU A 139 -19.56 28.60 -49.88
C GLU A 139 -19.56 28.24 -51.38
N LEU A 140 -18.38 28.05 -51.98
CA LEU A 140 -18.23 27.58 -53.36
C LEU A 140 -18.72 26.13 -53.54
N GLN A 141 -18.41 25.24 -52.60
CA GLN A 141 -18.94 23.86 -52.58
C GLN A 141 -20.47 23.84 -52.45
N LEU A 142 -21.05 24.69 -51.60
CA LEU A 142 -22.51 24.82 -51.48
C LEU A 142 -23.16 25.35 -52.76
N LYS A 143 -22.50 26.26 -53.50
CA LYS A 143 -22.96 26.72 -54.82
C LYS A 143 -22.84 25.65 -55.89
N MET A 144 -21.80 24.81 -55.85
CA MET A 144 -21.65 23.65 -56.74
C MET A 144 -22.70 22.55 -56.43
N GLY A 145 -23.06 22.37 -55.16
CA GLY A 145 -24.05 21.39 -54.70
C GLY A 145 -25.51 21.67 -55.09
N GLN A 146 -25.80 22.79 -55.79
CA GLN A 146 -27.15 23.13 -56.27
C GLN A 146 -27.42 22.70 -57.72
N GLY A 147 -26.50 21.92 -58.33
CA GLY A 147 -26.58 21.47 -59.72
C GLY A 147 -27.21 20.09 -59.93
N SER A 148 -28.54 20.05 -60.12
CA SER A 148 -29.34 18.89 -60.63
C SER A 148 -29.59 17.71 -59.65
N PRO A 149 -30.76 17.01 -59.74
CA PRO A 149 -31.15 15.96 -58.78
C PRO A 149 -31.07 14.51 -59.31
N GLU A 150 -31.46 13.58 -58.43
CA GLU A 150 -31.80 12.14 -58.62
C GLU A 150 -30.66 11.10 -58.73
N ASP A 151 -30.40 10.49 -57.56
CA ASP A 151 -30.01 9.10 -57.27
C ASP A 151 -29.07 8.30 -58.20
N SER A 152 -27.89 7.96 -57.64
CA SER A 152 -27.31 6.63 -57.80
C SER A 152 -26.64 6.15 -56.51
N PHE A 153 -27.42 5.54 -55.62
CA PHE A 153 -26.96 5.00 -54.35
C PHE A 153 -26.19 3.68 -54.58
N ILE A 154 -24.86 3.75 -54.74
CA ILE A 154 -23.98 2.58 -54.79
C ILE A 154 -23.40 2.31 -53.40
N GLU A 155 -23.87 1.23 -52.78
CA GLU A 155 -23.36 0.75 -51.49
C GLU A 155 -22.01 0.04 -51.66
N ILE A 156 -20.91 0.67 -51.24
CA ILE A 156 -19.67 -0.04 -50.85
C ILE A 156 -19.20 0.49 -49.50
N ARG A 157 -18.96 -0.43 -48.55
CA ARG A 157 -18.63 -0.13 -47.15
C ARG A 157 -17.12 -0.15 -46.92
N ILE A 158 -16.64 0.79 -46.11
CA ILE A 158 -15.47 0.80 -45.20
C ILE A 158 -15.72 2.07 -44.35
N ALA A 159 -16.24 2.05 -43.11
CA ALA A 159 -15.93 1.25 -41.92
C ALA A 159 -14.48 1.49 -41.45
N GLU A 160 -14.17 2.19 -40.35
CA GLU A 160 -14.95 2.83 -39.27
C GLU A 160 -14.22 4.15 -38.88
N GLY A 161 -14.79 5.13 -38.18
CA GLY A 161 -16.05 5.18 -37.44
C GLY A 161 -15.85 5.87 -36.08
N GLN A 162 -15.30 7.08 -36.08
CA GLN A 162 -15.00 7.84 -34.86
C GLN A 162 -16.18 8.76 -34.48
N LEU A 163 -16.58 8.74 -33.19
CA LEU A 163 -17.31 9.77 -32.43
C LEU A 163 -18.47 10.54 -33.12
N ASP A 164 -19.71 10.25 -32.72
CA ASP A 164 -20.52 11.17 -31.88
C ASP A 164 -21.84 10.47 -31.43
N VAL A 165 -22.23 10.47 -30.15
CA VAL A 165 -22.84 11.56 -29.34
C VAL A 165 -24.30 11.87 -29.72
N THR A 166 -25.25 11.10 -29.17
CA THR A 166 -26.32 11.57 -28.26
C THR A 166 -27.32 10.45 -27.92
N LYS A 167 -27.96 10.55 -26.74
CA LYS A 167 -28.96 9.61 -26.16
C LYS A 167 -28.37 8.24 -25.75
N ASP A 168 -28.64 7.68 -24.57
CA ASP A 168 -29.66 7.99 -23.55
C ASP A 168 -29.07 8.21 -22.14
N LEU A 169 -29.92 8.61 -21.18
CA LEU A 169 -29.58 8.84 -19.77
C LEU A 169 -30.35 7.87 -18.85
N PRO A 170 -29.72 6.81 -18.31
CA PRO A 170 -30.26 6.01 -17.21
C PRO A 170 -29.88 6.62 -15.86
N SER A 171 -30.86 6.80 -14.96
CA SER A 171 -30.65 7.34 -13.62
C SER A 171 -29.95 6.35 -12.68
N ALA A 172 -28.61 6.35 -12.64
CA ALA A 172 -27.80 5.56 -11.72
C ALA A 172 -27.83 6.11 -10.27
N GLN A 173 -29.03 6.22 -9.67
CA GLN A 173 -29.23 6.78 -8.33
C GLN A 173 -30.04 5.87 -7.38
N GLU A 174 -30.49 4.69 -7.83
CA GLU A 174 -31.27 3.75 -7.01
C GLU A 174 -30.45 2.65 -6.30
N GLU A 175 -29.22 2.34 -6.75
CA GLU A 175 -28.44 1.23 -6.16
C GLU A 175 -27.86 1.55 -4.76
N LEU A 176 -27.58 2.83 -4.49
CA LEU A 176 -27.04 3.28 -3.20
C LEU A 176 -28.04 3.17 -2.04
N THR A 177 -29.36 3.25 -2.32
CA THR A 177 -30.39 3.09 -1.29
C THR A 177 -30.66 1.61 -0.99
N ALA A 178 -30.60 0.74 -2.01
CA ALA A 178 -30.80 -0.71 -1.84
C ALA A 178 -29.77 -1.34 -0.88
N SER A 179 -28.48 -0.96 -1.00
CA SER A 179 -27.40 -1.46 -0.13
C SER A 179 -27.51 -0.97 1.32
N CYS A 180 -28.14 0.19 1.54
CA CYS A 180 -28.44 0.69 2.88
C CYS A 180 -29.61 -0.09 3.53
N MET A 181 -30.67 -0.35 2.75
CA MET A 181 -31.88 -1.06 3.21
C MET A 181 -31.68 -2.56 3.48
N SER A 182 -30.64 -3.20 2.91
CA SER A 182 -30.30 -4.59 3.24
C SER A 182 -29.63 -4.70 4.62
N ARG A 183 -28.70 -3.78 4.93
CA ARG A 183 -27.96 -3.76 6.21
C ARG A 183 -28.89 -3.58 7.41
N PHE A 184 -29.81 -2.61 7.34
CA PHE A 184 -30.81 -2.40 8.40
C PHE A 184 -31.71 -3.63 8.60
N LYS A 185 -32.06 -4.37 7.55
CA LYS A 185 -32.86 -5.61 7.68
C LYS A 185 -32.10 -6.74 8.37
N SER A 186 -30.80 -6.90 8.13
CA SER A 186 -29.98 -7.87 8.89
C SER A 186 -29.83 -7.49 10.36
N GLU A 187 -29.72 -6.19 10.67
CA GLU A 187 -29.67 -5.68 12.04
C GLU A 187 -31.02 -5.86 12.75
N GLU A 188 -32.14 -5.51 12.10
CA GLU A 188 -33.51 -5.71 12.61
C GLU A 188 -33.83 -7.20 12.86
N GLN A 189 -33.40 -8.10 11.99
CA GLN A 189 -33.53 -9.56 12.18
C GLN A 189 -32.70 -10.05 13.39
N THR A 190 -31.48 -9.54 13.56
CA THR A 190 -30.60 -9.89 14.68
C THR A 190 -31.17 -9.39 16.01
N VAL A 191 -31.66 -8.14 16.05
CA VAL A 191 -32.37 -7.57 17.21
C VAL A 191 -33.65 -8.37 17.51
N SER A 192 -34.39 -8.79 16.49
CA SER A 192 -35.59 -9.63 16.66
C SER A 192 -35.26 -11.00 17.27
N GLN A 193 -34.18 -11.65 16.83
CA GLN A 193 -33.70 -12.90 17.42
C GLN A 193 -33.25 -12.72 18.87
N LEU A 194 -32.50 -11.65 19.18
CA LEU A 194 -32.08 -11.33 20.55
C LEU A 194 -33.29 -11.07 21.47
N LEU A 195 -34.29 -10.30 21.01
CA LEU A 195 -35.52 -10.05 21.77
C LEU A 195 -36.35 -11.32 21.96
N GLN A 196 -36.40 -12.22 20.98
CA GLN A 196 -37.10 -13.50 21.10
C GLN A 196 -36.38 -14.44 22.08
N SER A 197 -35.04 -14.48 22.04
CA SER A 197 -34.21 -15.24 22.98
C SER A 197 -34.41 -14.71 24.41
N LEU A 198 -34.29 -13.40 24.63
CA LEU A 198 -34.48 -12.76 25.95
C LEU A 198 -35.89 -13.03 26.52
N ARG A 199 -36.94 -13.04 25.69
CA ARG A 199 -38.31 -13.42 26.09
C ARG A 199 -38.41 -14.89 26.49
N SER A 200 -37.73 -15.79 25.77
CA SER A 200 -37.70 -17.22 26.11
C SER A 200 -36.94 -17.50 27.42
N GLU A 201 -35.84 -16.79 27.66
CA GLU A 201 -35.06 -16.86 28.90
C GLU A 201 -35.83 -16.28 30.10
N THR A 202 -36.50 -15.14 29.91
CA THR A 202 -37.39 -14.55 30.92
C THR A 202 -38.50 -15.53 31.33
N LYS A 203 -39.19 -16.14 30.35
CA LYS A 203 -40.22 -17.14 30.62
C LYS A 203 -39.66 -18.39 31.31
N CYS A 204 -38.46 -18.85 30.93
CA CYS A 204 -37.79 -19.98 31.57
C CYS A 204 -37.46 -19.67 33.04
N LYS A 205 -36.98 -18.45 33.31
CA LYS A 205 -36.75 -17.95 34.67
C LYS A 205 -38.05 -17.92 35.49
N GLU A 206 -39.14 -17.39 34.95
CA GLU A 206 -40.45 -17.38 35.63
C GLU A 206 -40.91 -18.81 36.01
N THR A 207 -40.78 -19.78 35.10
CA THR A 207 -41.11 -21.18 35.43
C THR A 207 -40.22 -21.77 36.52
N LEU A 208 -38.92 -21.46 36.52
CA LEU A 208 -37.99 -21.94 37.55
C LEU A 208 -38.24 -21.27 38.91
N GLU A 209 -38.64 -20.00 38.96
CA GLU A 209 -39.03 -19.32 40.20
C GLU A 209 -40.32 -19.93 40.80
N ILE A 210 -41.29 -20.29 39.96
CA ILE A 210 -42.51 -21.01 40.38
C ILE A 210 -42.19 -22.41 40.90
N GLU A 211 -41.36 -23.20 40.19
CA GLU A 211 -40.95 -24.54 40.63
C GLU A 211 -40.17 -24.49 41.95
N LEU A 212 -39.28 -23.51 42.11
CA LEU A 212 -38.48 -23.32 43.32
C LEU A 212 -39.33 -22.88 44.51
N GLN A 213 -40.38 -22.07 44.29
CA GLN A 213 -41.35 -21.75 45.34
C GLN A 213 -42.19 -22.99 45.74
N ALA A 214 -42.71 -23.74 44.76
CA ALA A 214 -43.45 -24.98 45.03
C ALA A 214 -42.59 -26.04 45.74
N ALA A 215 -41.27 -26.05 45.52
CA ALA A 215 -40.33 -26.90 46.25
C ALA A 215 -40.13 -26.45 47.72
N ARG A 216 -40.09 -25.14 47.99
CA ARG A 216 -40.03 -24.59 49.36
C ARG A 216 -41.31 -24.91 50.15
N GLU A 217 -42.47 -24.79 49.52
CA GLU A 217 -43.76 -25.08 50.16
C GLU A 217 -43.86 -26.55 50.61
N ARG A 218 -43.42 -27.50 49.77
CA ARG A 218 -43.32 -28.94 50.14
C ARG A 218 -42.32 -29.21 51.27
N LEU A 219 -41.22 -28.47 51.36
CA LEU A 219 -40.26 -28.63 52.47
C LEU A 219 -40.88 -28.17 53.79
N ASN A 220 -41.58 -27.04 53.81
CA ASN A 220 -42.28 -26.55 55.00
C ASN A 220 -43.38 -27.54 55.47
N GLU A 221 -44.13 -28.14 54.53
CA GLU A 221 -45.13 -29.16 54.83
C GLU A 221 -44.51 -30.42 55.48
N LEU A 222 -43.38 -30.89 54.95
CA LEU A 222 -42.63 -32.02 55.51
C LEU A 222 -41.99 -31.71 56.88
N GLU A 223 -41.61 -30.47 57.15
CA GLU A 223 -41.14 -30.06 58.49
C GLU A 223 -42.28 -30.01 59.52
N LEU A 224 -43.45 -29.48 59.15
CA LEU A 224 -44.64 -29.50 60.01
C LEU A 224 -45.08 -30.94 60.31
N GLN A 225 -45.08 -31.81 59.30
CA GLN A 225 -45.41 -33.23 59.46
C GLN A 225 -44.38 -33.99 60.35
N ARG A 226 -43.11 -33.54 60.37
CA ARG A 226 -42.10 -34.03 61.32
C ARG A 226 -42.28 -33.52 62.75
N GLN A 227 -42.87 -32.35 62.95
CA GLN A 227 -43.21 -31.84 64.29
C GLN A 227 -44.38 -32.64 64.88
N ILE A 228 -45.48 -32.79 64.13
CA ILE A 228 -46.66 -33.56 64.54
C ILE A 228 -46.28 -35.01 64.92
N ASN A 229 -45.43 -35.66 64.12
CA ASN A 229 -44.96 -37.03 64.41
C ASN A 229 -44.00 -37.15 65.62
N ARG A 230 -43.44 -36.05 66.13
CA ARG A 230 -42.65 -36.06 67.38
C ARG A 230 -43.54 -35.97 68.61
N GLU A 231 -44.62 -35.19 68.54
CA GLU A 231 -45.54 -34.95 69.66
C GLU A 231 -46.43 -36.15 69.97
N SER A 232 -46.70 -37.01 68.99
CA SER A 232 -47.53 -38.22 69.14
C SER A 232 -46.86 -39.39 69.88
N SER A 233 -45.55 -39.35 70.14
CA SER A 233 -44.76 -40.53 70.49
C SER A 233 -44.39 -40.68 71.98
N THR A 234 -44.93 -39.85 72.89
CA THR A 234 -44.43 -39.74 74.28
C THR A 234 -45.46 -40.05 75.39
N GLN A 235 -46.28 -41.10 75.23
CA GLN A 235 -47.07 -41.67 76.34
C GLN A 235 -47.22 -43.20 76.23
N THR A 236 -46.76 -43.94 77.26
CA THR A 236 -47.32 -45.19 77.83
C THR A 236 -46.30 -45.83 78.78
N SER A 237 -46.64 -46.02 80.06
CA SER A 237 -45.96 -47.01 80.93
C SER A 237 -46.78 -47.33 82.20
N LEU A 238 -46.51 -48.51 82.76
CA LEU A 238 -46.83 -48.98 84.13
C LEU A 238 -48.29 -49.20 84.55
N SER A 239 -48.63 -50.47 84.79
CA SER A 239 -49.38 -50.90 85.97
C SER A 239 -49.12 -52.38 86.26
N LEU A 240 -48.89 -52.75 87.53
CA LEU A 240 -49.32 -53.98 88.22
C LEU A 240 -48.47 -54.23 89.49
N GLN A 241 -49.17 -54.49 90.60
CA GLN A 241 -48.67 -55.20 91.77
C GLN A 241 -49.77 -56.19 92.22
N LEU A 242 -49.39 -57.31 92.81
CA LEU A 242 -50.31 -58.31 93.36
C LEU A 242 -49.95 -58.62 94.82
N ALA A 243 -50.96 -58.99 95.60
CA ALA A 243 -50.82 -59.43 96.99
C ALA A 243 -50.89 -60.96 97.08
N ASP A 244 -50.33 -61.54 98.15
CA ASP A 244 -51.13 -62.15 99.22
C ASP A 244 -50.23 -62.75 100.32
N GLN A 245 -50.80 -63.01 101.51
CA GLN A 245 -50.10 -63.65 102.62
C GLN A 245 -51.08 -64.30 103.62
N GLN A 246 -50.57 -65.30 104.37
CA GLN A 246 -51.09 -65.88 105.63
C GLN A 246 -52.05 -67.08 105.52
N GLN A 247 -52.10 -67.84 106.63
CA GLN A 247 -52.30 -69.30 106.65
C GLN A 247 -52.58 -69.83 108.09
N ALA A 248 -53.36 -70.93 108.17
CA ALA A 248 -53.45 -71.90 109.29
C ALA A 248 -54.21 -71.54 110.60
N GLU A 249 -54.21 -72.53 111.52
CA GLU A 249 -55.00 -72.76 112.75
C GLU A 249 -56.42 -73.33 112.54
N LYS A 250 -56.95 -74.32 113.29
CA LYS A 250 -56.45 -75.22 114.39
C LYS A 250 -57.27 -76.57 114.32
N ASP A 251 -57.41 -77.52 115.27
CA ASP A 251 -57.22 -77.61 116.74
C ASP A 251 -57.17 -79.10 117.24
N LYS A 252 -56.89 -79.30 118.56
CA LYS A 252 -57.38 -80.37 119.50
C LYS A 252 -57.17 -81.91 119.32
N GLN A 253 -56.42 -82.46 120.32
CA GLN A 253 -56.79 -83.54 121.30
C GLN A 253 -57.11 -84.99 120.83
N SER A 254 -56.81 -86.09 121.57
CA SER A 254 -56.17 -86.28 122.91
C SER A 254 -55.74 -87.74 123.20
N SER A 255 -54.88 -87.92 124.22
CA SER A 255 -54.77 -89.09 125.16
C SER A 255 -54.00 -90.36 124.76
N ASP A 256 -52.83 -90.52 125.41
CA ASP A 256 -52.21 -91.74 125.98
C ASP A 256 -52.36 -93.13 125.34
N ASP A 257 -51.23 -93.71 124.90
CA ASP A 257 -50.94 -95.16 125.04
C ASP A 257 -49.43 -95.41 125.19
N LYS A 258 -48.91 -95.07 126.38
CA LYS A 258 -47.50 -94.66 126.63
C LYS A 258 -46.47 -95.80 126.55
N SER A 259 -45.69 -95.77 125.47
CA SER A 259 -44.35 -96.38 125.22
C SER A 259 -44.25 -96.92 123.79
N ALA A 260 -45.18 -97.79 123.40
CA ALA A 260 -45.29 -98.29 122.03
C ALA A 260 -45.76 -97.19 121.06
N THR A 261 -46.77 -96.39 121.46
CA THR A 261 -47.08 -95.18 120.70
C THR A 261 -46.00 -94.12 120.86
N GLU A 262 -45.21 -94.08 121.94
CA GLU A 262 -44.12 -93.09 122.03
C GLU A 262 -43.04 -93.37 120.99
N VAL A 263 -42.65 -94.63 120.76
CA VAL A 263 -41.72 -94.97 119.67
C VAL A 263 -42.33 -94.74 118.30
N GLU A 264 -43.60 -95.12 118.04
CA GLU A 264 -44.20 -94.89 116.72
C GLU A 264 -44.56 -93.41 116.48
N ASN A 265 -44.87 -92.64 117.52
CA ASN A 265 -45.18 -91.21 117.47
C ASN A 265 -43.90 -90.36 117.42
N LEU A 266 -42.79 -90.81 118.04
CA LEU A 266 -41.46 -90.26 117.75
C LEU A 266 -41.02 -90.61 116.32
N LYS A 267 -41.38 -91.79 115.81
CA LYS A 267 -41.09 -92.23 114.43
C LYS A 267 -41.97 -91.53 113.39
N THR A 268 -43.21 -91.14 113.71
CA THR A 268 -43.99 -90.21 112.88
C THR A 268 -43.51 -88.78 113.05
N GLN A 269 -43.23 -88.28 114.26
CA GLN A 269 -42.61 -86.96 114.46
C GLN A 269 -41.29 -86.85 113.69
N VAL A 270 -40.40 -87.83 113.72
CA VAL A 270 -39.17 -87.83 112.91
C VAL A 270 -39.48 -87.87 111.42
N LYS A 271 -40.47 -88.64 110.94
CA LYS A 271 -40.91 -88.58 109.53
C LYS A 271 -41.55 -87.24 109.15
N THR A 272 -42.24 -86.58 110.08
CA THR A 272 -42.91 -85.30 109.87
C THR A 272 -41.87 -84.18 109.89
N LEU A 273 -40.99 -84.12 110.88
CA LEU A 273 -39.82 -83.22 110.93
C LEU A 273 -38.91 -83.40 109.72
N VAL A 274 -38.65 -84.64 109.27
CA VAL A 274 -37.91 -84.89 108.03
C VAL A 274 -38.64 -84.32 106.81
N LYS A 275 -39.98 -84.40 106.73
CA LYS A 275 -40.76 -83.72 105.68
C LYS A 275 -40.75 -82.20 105.81
N GLU A 276 -40.95 -81.68 107.02
CA GLU A 276 -40.95 -80.25 107.36
C GLU A 276 -39.57 -79.60 107.18
N LEU A 277 -38.50 -80.39 107.09
CA LEU A 277 -37.13 -79.95 106.78
C LEU A 277 -36.78 -80.22 105.30
N GLN A 278 -37.31 -81.30 104.70
CA GLN A 278 -37.17 -81.59 103.27
C GLN A 278 -38.00 -80.66 102.37
N GLU A 279 -39.13 -80.14 102.84
CA GLU A 279 -39.95 -79.15 102.13
C GLU A 279 -39.25 -77.78 101.98
N PRO A 280 -38.70 -77.14 103.03
CA PRO A 280 -37.89 -75.94 102.87
C PRO A 280 -36.57 -76.22 102.16
N GLN A 281 -36.01 -77.45 102.24
CA GLN A 281 -34.87 -77.84 101.41
C GLN A 281 -35.26 -77.83 99.91
N SER A 282 -36.40 -78.41 99.51
CA SER A 282 -36.89 -78.34 98.12
C SER A 282 -37.10 -76.89 97.68
N LYS A 283 -37.76 -76.08 98.52
CA LYS A 283 -37.99 -74.65 98.25
C LYS A 283 -36.69 -73.85 98.17
N LEU A 284 -35.65 -74.20 98.93
CA LEU A 284 -34.31 -73.63 98.82
C LEU A 284 -33.66 -74.05 97.50
N ASP A 285 -33.65 -75.33 97.16
CA ASP A 285 -33.12 -75.84 95.89
C ASP A 285 -33.83 -75.20 94.68
N GLU A 286 -35.14 -74.96 94.77
CA GLU A 286 -35.96 -74.25 93.78
C GLU A 286 -35.59 -72.76 93.69
N ALA A 287 -35.42 -72.09 94.84
CA ALA A 287 -34.96 -70.70 94.89
C ALA A 287 -33.52 -70.53 94.38
N GLU A 288 -32.63 -71.50 94.63
CA GLU A 288 -31.27 -71.51 94.08
C GLU A 288 -31.24 -71.76 92.58
N LYS A 289 -32.08 -72.67 92.06
CA LYS A 289 -32.29 -72.84 90.60
C LYS A 289 -32.82 -71.55 89.97
N MET A 290 -33.81 -70.89 90.60
CA MET A 290 -34.36 -69.62 90.11
C MET A 290 -33.30 -68.50 90.14
N LYS A 291 -32.55 -68.37 91.25
CA LYS A 291 -31.42 -67.44 91.40
C LYS A 291 -30.35 -67.68 90.33
N LYS A 292 -30.00 -68.94 90.04
CA LYS A 292 -29.05 -69.28 88.99
C LYS A 292 -29.58 -68.88 87.62
N ASN A 293 -30.81 -69.26 87.27
CA ASN A 293 -31.44 -68.89 85.99
C ASN A 293 -31.50 -67.36 85.81
N LEU A 294 -31.79 -66.61 86.88
CA LEU A 294 -31.76 -65.14 86.86
C LEU A 294 -30.33 -64.59 86.70
N GLN A 295 -29.33 -65.15 87.37
CA GLN A 295 -27.92 -64.75 87.19
C GLN A 295 -27.41 -65.04 85.78
N ASP A 296 -27.75 -66.21 85.21
CA ASP A 296 -27.37 -66.57 83.86
C ASP A 296 -28.10 -65.68 82.83
N ARG A 297 -29.39 -65.35 83.03
CA ARG A 297 -30.08 -64.36 82.20
C ARG A 297 -29.52 -62.94 82.35
N CYS A 298 -29.05 -62.53 83.54
CA CYS A 298 -28.33 -61.27 83.70
C CYS A 298 -27.03 -61.25 82.89
N ARG A 299 -26.24 -62.34 82.92
CA ARG A 299 -25.01 -62.48 82.11
C ARG A 299 -25.30 -62.43 80.61
N GLU A 300 -26.38 -63.07 80.15
CA GLU A 300 -26.85 -62.98 78.76
C GLU A 300 -27.17 -61.53 78.38
N MET A 301 -28.00 -60.83 79.19
CA MET A 301 -28.33 -59.42 78.96
C MET A 301 -27.10 -58.49 78.98
N GLU A 302 -26.10 -58.76 79.85
CA GLU A 302 -24.84 -58.02 79.90
C GLU A 302 -23.99 -58.23 78.63
N GLN A 303 -23.95 -59.46 78.10
CA GLN A 303 -23.27 -59.79 76.84
C GLN A 303 -24.01 -59.20 75.62
N GLU A 304 -25.35 -59.29 75.60
CA GLU A 304 -26.20 -58.63 74.60
C GLU A 304 -25.90 -57.12 74.58
N LEU A 305 -25.93 -56.45 75.74
CA LEU A 305 -25.61 -55.01 75.87
C LEU A 305 -24.16 -54.66 75.49
N ALA A 306 -23.20 -55.52 75.78
CA ALA A 306 -21.81 -55.33 75.33
C ALA A 306 -21.72 -55.40 73.79
N SER A 307 -22.36 -56.39 73.17
CA SER A 307 -22.38 -56.54 71.70
C SER A 307 -23.04 -55.34 71.00
N LEU A 308 -24.16 -54.84 71.54
CA LEU A 308 -24.88 -53.68 71.01
C LEU A 308 -24.07 -52.38 71.12
N ARG A 309 -23.26 -52.23 72.18
CA ARG A 309 -22.32 -51.10 72.31
C ARG A 309 -21.23 -51.14 71.24
N THR A 310 -20.64 -52.30 70.97
CA THR A 310 -19.65 -52.46 69.90
C THR A 310 -20.25 -52.16 68.53
N GLN A 311 -21.41 -52.74 68.21
CA GLN A 311 -22.12 -52.49 66.94
C GLN A 311 -22.51 -51.01 66.76
N LEU A 312 -22.86 -50.31 67.84
CA LEU A 312 -23.12 -48.87 67.79
C LEU A 312 -21.86 -48.06 67.46
N GLY A 313 -20.72 -48.43 68.04
CA GLY A 313 -19.42 -47.81 67.73
C GLY A 313 -18.98 -48.06 66.28
N GLU A 314 -19.07 -49.30 65.81
CA GLU A 314 -18.81 -49.68 64.40
C GLU A 314 -19.71 -48.89 63.45
N ARG A 315 -21.01 -48.77 63.76
CA ARG A 315 -21.96 -47.99 62.96
C ARG A 315 -21.62 -46.49 62.95
N GLN A 316 -21.19 -45.92 64.07
CA GLN A 316 -20.73 -44.53 64.14
C GLN A 316 -19.46 -44.32 63.31
N GLN A 317 -18.50 -45.23 63.37
CA GLN A 317 -17.29 -45.19 62.54
C GLN A 317 -17.64 -45.22 61.04
N VAL A 318 -18.46 -46.18 60.60
CA VAL A 318 -18.94 -46.30 59.20
C VAL A 318 -19.74 -45.07 58.76
N GLN A 319 -20.47 -44.41 59.66
CA GLN A 319 -21.14 -43.15 59.37
C GLN A 319 -20.12 -42.01 59.14
N THR A 320 -19.16 -41.82 60.05
CA THR A 320 -18.14 -40.76 59.87
C THR A 320 -17.28 -40.98 58.62
N GLU A 321 -17.02 -42.24 58.25
CA GLU A 321 -16.34 -42.56 56.98
C GLU A 321 -17.23 -42.27 55.76
N ASN A 322 -18.54 -42.55 55.81
CA ASN A 322 -19.47 -42.14 54.75
C ASN A 322 -19.50 -40.61 54.58
N GLU A 323 -19.55 -39.86 55.67
CA GLU A 323 -19.52 -38.39 55.65
C GLU A 323 -18.19 -37.87 55.07
N ARG A 324 -17.06 -38.46 55.47
CA ARG A 324 -15.72 -38.19 54.90
C ARG A 324 -15.65 -38.48 53.39
N LEU A 325 -16.14 -39.64 52.95
CA LEU A 325 -16.14 -40.06 51.55
C LEU A 325 -17.09 -39.19 50.70
N LYS A 326 -18.24 -38.79 51.25
CA LYS A 326 -19.20 -37.88 50.61
C LYS A 326 -18.57 -36.50 50.35
N LEU A 327 -17.87 -35.93 51.33
CA LEU A 327 -17.14 -34.67 51.16
C LEU A 327 -16.01 -34.79 50.12
N GLN A 328 -15.28 -35.92 50.08
CA GLN A 328 -14.28 -36.18 49.04
C GLN A 328 -14.92 -36.27 47.64
N LEU A 329 -16.07 -36.95 47.51
CA LEU A 329 -16.81 -37.07 46.25
C LEU A 329 -17.37 -35.72 45.78
N GLU A 330 -17.93 -34.92 46.69
CA GLU A 330 -18.39 -33.54 46.41
C GLU A 330 -17.22 -32.65 45.97
N SER A 331 -16.06 -32.73 46.62
CA SER A 331 -14.84 -32.01 46.23
C SER A 331 -14.33 -32.43 44.85
N LEU A 332 -14.30 -33.73 44.54
CA LEU A 332 -13.90 -34.23 43.23
C LEU A 332 -14.91 -33.83 42.13
N GLN A 333 -16.21 -33.83 42.44
CA GLN A 333 -17.24 -33.36 41.52
C GLN A 333 -17.13 -31.85 41.26
N ALA A 334 -16.80 -31.05 42.27
CA ALA A 334 -16.54 -29.62 42.12
C ALA A 334 -15.30 -29.34 41.26
N HIS A 335 -14.20 -30.07 41.49
CA HIS A 335 -13.00 -29.97 40.65
C HIS A 335 -13.28 -30.39 39.21
N ASN A 336 -13.98 -31.50 38.97
CA ASN A 336 -14.33 -31.93 37.62
C ASN A 336 -15.22 -30.90 36.89
N LYS A 337 -16.19 -30.29 37.57
CA LYS A 337 -16.99 -29.16 37.05
C LYS A 337 -16.14 -27.92 36.73
N MET A 338 -15.05 -27.68 37.46
CA MET A 338 -14.11 -26.59 37.18
C MET A 338 -13.28 -26.89 35.92
N GLU A 339 -12.71 -28.10 35.79
CA GLU A 339 -11.94 -28.49 34.60
C GLU A 339 -12.81 -28.55 33.34
N GLN A 340 -14.07 -28.97 33.44
CA GLN A 340 -15.03 -28.89 32.33
C GLN A 340 -15.25 -27.45 31.85
N LYS A 341 -15.28 -26.46 32.75
CA LYS A 341 -15.39 -25.04 32.38
C LYS A 341 -14.12 -24.53 31.71
N LYS A 342 -12.94 -24.80 32.28
CA LYS A 342 -11.65 -24.46 31.66
C LYS A 342 -11.52 -25.03 30.25
N ALA A 343 -11.84 -26.31 30.06
CA ALA A 343 -11.78 -26.95 28.74
C ALA A 343 -12.76 -26.32 27.72
N LEU A 344 -13.90 -25.80 28.17
CA LEU A 344 -14.82 -25.04 27.33
C LEU A 344 -14.29 -23.62 27.02
N GLU A 345 -13.68 -22.95 27.99
CA GLU A 345 -13.03 -21.64 27.84
C GLU A 345 -11.83 -21.73 26.88
N GLU A 346 -10.97 -22.74 27.03
CA GLU A 346 -9.87 -23.06 26.10
C GLU A 346 -10.37 -23.37 24.69
N LYS A 347 -11.46 -24.16 24.56
CA LYS A 347 -12.09 -24.44 23.27
C LYS A 347 -12.63 -23.15 22.61
N ASN A 348 -13.21 -22.24 23.38
CA ASN A 348 -13.71 -20.96 22.89
C ASN A 348 -12.56 -20.03 22.48
N ASN A 349 -11.47 -19.98 23.26
CA ASN A 349 -10.25 -19.23 22.93
C ASN A 349 -9.60 -19.77 21.65
N LEU A 350 -9.56 -21.10 21.47
CA LEU A 350 -9.07 -21.74 20.25
C LEU A 350 -9.98 -21.48 19.03
N ALA A 351 -11.29 -21.34 19.22
CA ALA A 351 -12.21 -20.92 18.16
C ALA A 351 -11.94 -19.46 17.75
N GLN A 352 -11.90 -18.53 18.71
CA GLN A 352 -11.58 -17.12 18.47
C GLN A 352 -10.22 -16.93 17.77
N LEU A 353 -9.21 -17.72 18.16
CA LEU A 353 -7.89 -17.69 17.52
C LEU A 353 -7.92 -18.22 16.07
N LYS A 354 -8.75 -19.22 15.78
CA LYS A 354 -8.97 -19.71 14.40
C LYS A 354 -9.72 -18.69 13.55
N ASP A 355 -10.73 -18.04 14.11
CA ASP A 355 -11.49 -17.00 13.42
C ASP A 355 -10.61 -15.77 13.12
N ALA A 356 -9.76 -15.37 14.08
CA ALA A 356 -8.78 -14.30 13.89
C ALA A 356 -7.70 -14.66 12.85
N TYR A 357 -7.18 -15.90 12.87
CA TYR A 357 -6.26 -16.38 11.85
C TYR A 357 -6.89 -16.42 10.45
N THR A 358 -8.15 -16.85 10.36
CA THR A 358 -8.90 -16.93 9.09
C THR A 358 -9.10 -15.53 8.51
N LYS A 359 -9.54 -14.57 9.33
CA LYS A 359 -9.66 -13.16 8.93
C LYS A 359 -8.33 -12.56 8.49
N LEU A 360 -7.25 -12.76 9.24
CA LEU A 360 -5.93 -12.27 8.85
C LEU A 360 -5.43 -12.89 7.52
N PHE A 361 -5.81 -14.13 7.22
CA PHE A 361 -5.54 -14.77 5.94
C PHE A 361 -6.41 -14.23 4.81
N GLU A 362 -7.67 -13.91 5.07
CA GLU A 362 -8.59 -13.22 4.15
C GLU A 362 -8.05 -11.82 3.84
N ASP A 363 -7.82 -10.99 4.86
CA ASP A 363 -7.21 -9.64 4.79
C ASP A 363 -5.91 -9.64 3.98
N TYR A 364 -5.01 -10.61 4.23
CA TYR A 364 -3.74 -10.74 3.50
C TYR A 364 -3.96 -11.05 2.01
N ASN A 365 -4.92 -11.91 1.67
CA ASN A 365 -5.23 -12.22 0.28
C ASN A 365 -5.94 -11.04 -0.41
N GLU A 366 -6.84 -10.33 0.28
CA GLU A 366 -7.45 -9.10 -0.24
C GLU A 366 -6.40 -8.03 -0.50
N MET A 367 -5.51 -7.74 0.45
CA MET A 367 -4.39 -6.80 0.28
C MET A 367 -3.42 -7.20 -0.83
N LYS A 368 -3.26 -8.51 -1.09
CA LYS A 368 -2.42 -9.06 -2.17
C LYS A 368 -3.09 -8.93 -3.55
N GLU A 369 -4.38 -9.21 -3.67
CA GLU A 369 -5.12 -9.01 -4.92
C GLU A 369 -5.40 -7.53 -5.19
N GLU A 370 -5.59 -6.70 -4.15
CA GLU A 370 -5.64 -5.26 -4.28
C GLU A 370 -4.28 -4.69 -4.67
N ARG A 371 -3.17 -5.18 -4.10
CA ARG A 371 -1.81 -4.87 -4.59
C ARG A 371 -1.67 -5.19 -6.08
N LYS A 372 -2.10 -6.37 -6.54
CA LYS A 372 -2.07 -6.72 -7.98
C LYS A 372 -2.93 -5.77 -8.82
N ARG A 373 -4.17 -5.46 -8.40
CA ARG A 373 -5.05 -4.50 -9.10
C ARG A 373 -4.41 -3.11 -9.16
N ARG A 374 -3.81 -2.66 -8.06
CA ARG A 374 -3.06 -1.40 -7.99
C ARG A 374 -1.84 -1.46 -8.89
N GLU A 375 -1.05 -2.52 -8.91
CA GLU A 375 0.11 -2.68 -9.81
C GLU A 375 -0.32 -2.73 -11.29
N GLN A 376 -1.46 -3.34 -11.61
CA GLN A 376 -2.09 -3.35 -12.94
C GLN A 376 -2.67 -1.99 -13.36
N ALA A 377 -2.92 -1.08 -12.41
CA ALA A 377 -3.44 0.27 -12.66
C ALA A 377 -2.36 1.38 -12.51
N SER A 378 -1.32 1.13 -11.71
CA SER A 378 -0.22 2.07 -11.42
C SER A 378 0.99 1.84 -12.32
N VAL A 379 1.11 0.67 -12.95
CA VAL A 379 1.56 0.65 -14.35
C VAL A 379 0.36 1.09 -15.16
N SER A 380 0.10 2.40 -15.17
CA SER A 380 -0.93 2.99 -16.02
C SER A 380 -0.52 2.70 -17.46
N ARG A 381 -1.21 1.72 -18.07
CA ARG A 381 -0.94 1.32 -19.45
C ARG A 381 -1.14 2.49 -20.42
N GLU A 382 -1.99 3.44 -20.04
CA GLU A 382 -2.24 4.67 -20.77
C GLU A 382 -1.05 5.64 -20.66
N GLU A 383 -0.47 5.85 -19.47
CA GLU A 383 0.77 6.64 -19.30
C GLU A 383 1.97 6.00 -20.01
N ALA A 384 2.11 4.67 -19.92
CA ALA A 384 3.16 3.94 -20.63
C ALA A 384 3.01 4.05 -22.16
N ASN A 385 1.78 3.92 -22.67
CA ASN A 385 1.46 4.12 -24.08
C ASN A 385 1.71 5.58 -24.52
N ASP A 386 1.31 6.57 -23.72
CA ASP A 386 1.50 8.00 -24.02
C ASP A 386 2.99 8.37 -24.07
N VAL A 387 3.80 7.90 -23.11
CA VAL A 387 5.26 8.06 -23.15
C VAL A 387 5.86 7.35 -24.38
N GLN A 388 5.39 6.16 -24.74
CA GLN A 388 5.85 5.43 -25.93
C GLN A 388 5.45 6.16 -27.24
N MET A 389 4.24 6.72 -27.33
CA MET A 389 3.77 7.50 -28.48
C MET A 389 4.54 8.82 -28.62
N ARG A 390 4.83 9.51 -27.51
CA ARG A 390 5.68 10.71 -27.49
C ARG A 390 7.11 10.40 -27.92
N LEU A 391 7.67 9.26 -27.50
CA LEU A 391 8.99 8.80 -27.92
C LEU A 391 9.02 8.54 -29.43
N ALA A 392 8.08 7.75 -29.95
CA ALA A 392 7.99 7.44 -31.38
C ALA A 392 7.81 8.71 -32.25
N ALA A 393 7.01 9.68 -31.78
CA ALA A 393 6.85 10.97 -32.45
C ALA A 393 8.14 11.80 -32.42
N ALA A 394 8.90 11.77 -31.32
CA ALA A 394 10.20 12.43 -31.22
C ALA A 394 11.26 11.78 -32.12
N GLU A 395 11.29 10.45 -32.20
CA GLU A 395 12.17 9.69 -33.10
C GLU A 395 11.88 10.01 -34.58
N GLN A 396 10.60 10.04 -34.98
CA GLN A 396 10.19 10.46 -36.32
C GLN A 396 10.57 11.92 -36.62
N ALA A 397 10.38 12.82 -35.66
CA ALA A 397 10.77 14.23 -35.81
C ALA A 397 12.30 14.42 -35.90
N LEU A 398 13.09 13.58 -35.23
CA LEU A 398 14.55 13.55 -35.35
C LEU A 398 14.98 12.99 -36.73
N ALA A 399 14.36 11.90 -37.20
CA ALA A 399 14.63 11.35 -38.53
C ALA A 399 14.30 12.35 -39.65
N ALA A 400 13.16 13.05 -39.56
CA ALA A 400 12.79 14.09 -40.52
C ALA A 400 13.75 15.31 -40.50
N LYS A 401 14.25 15.69 -39.32
CA LYS A 401 15.31 16.71 -39.20
C LYS A 401 16.64 16.23 -39.78
N GLN A 402 17.00 14.97 -39.57
CA GLN A 402 18.23 14.39 -40.12
C GLN A 402 18.20 14.36 -41.66
N GLN A 403 17.08 13.90 -42.25
CA GLN A 403 16.89 13.95 -43.70
C GLN A 403 17.07 15.38 -44.24
N LYS A 404 16.40 16.37 -43.63
CA LYS A 404 16.54 17.77 -44.05
C LYS A 404 17.97 18.31 -43.90
N ILE A 405 18.71 17.88 -42.87
CA ILE A 405 20.13 18.23 -42.72
C ILE A 405 20.97 17.66 -43.86
N ASP A 406 20.68 16.42 -44.30
CA ASP A 406 21.43 15.76 -45.37
C ASP A 406 21.04 16.31 -46.76
N ASP A 407 19.76 16.65 -46.98
CA ASP A 407 19.29 17.41 -48.16
C ASP A 407 20.03 18.76 -48.26
N MET A 408 20.13 19.50 -47.16
CA MET A 408 20.83 20.79 -47.10
C MET A 408 22.34 20.65 -47.31
N LYS A 409 22.98 19.56 -46.85
CA LYS A 409 24.40 19.27 -47.18
C LYS A 409 24.58 19.02 -48.66
N GLN A 410 23.66 18.30 -49.31
CA GLN A 410 23.72 18.05 -50.74
C GLN A 410 23.55 19.34 -51.55
N GLU A 411 22.64 20.24 -51.14
CA GLU A 411 22.48 21.55 -51.76
C GLU A 411 23.74 22.43 -51.58
N LEU A 412 24.31 22.48 -50.36
CA LEU A 412 25.54 23.21 -50.09
C LEU A 412 26.70 22.72 -50.96
N PHE A 413 26.93 21.41 -51.04
CA PHE A 413 28.00 20.83 -51.88
C PHE A 413 27.80 21.08 -53.38
N GLN A 414 26.54 21.17 -53.83
CA GLN A 414 26.23 21.56 -55.21
C GLN A 414 26.50 23.06 -55.44
N LYS A 415 26.20 23.91 -54.46
CA LYS A 415 26.47 25.36 -54.52
C LYS A 415 27.96 25.69 -54.41
N GLU A 416 28.74 24.89 -53.69
CA GLU A 416 30.21 24.99 -53.65
C GLU A 416 30.83 24.82 -55.04
N LYS A 417 30.38 23.83 -55.83
CA LYS A 417 30.81 23.63 -57.24
C LYS A 417 30.39 24.77 -58.18
N GLU A 418 29.24 25.37 -57.93
CA GLU A 418 28.80 26.57 -58.65
C GLU A 418 29.68 27.79 -58.31
N LEU A 419 30.14 27.91 -57.07
CA LEU A 419 31.11 28.94 -56.66
C LEU A 419 32.51 28.69 -57.24
N GLU A 420 32.96 27.44 -57.33
CA GLU A 420 34.21 27.09 -58.03
C GLU A 420 34.20 27.56 -59.49
N THR A 421 33.12 27.29 -60.24
CA THR A 421 33.00 27.75 -61.63
C THR A 421 32.89 29.27 -61.77
N ILE A 422 32.22 29.96 -60.84
CA ILE A 422 32.22 31.44 -60.78
C ILE A 422 33.64 31.98 -60.58
N SER A 423 34.49 31.33 -59.77
CA SER A 423 35.89 31.74 -59.58
C SER A 423 36.72 31.64 -60.87
N VAL A 424 36.47 30.61 -61.68
CA VAL A 424 37.11 30.42 -63.00
C VAL A 424 36.66 31.50 -63.99
N PHE A 425 35.36 31.80 -64.07
CA PHE A 425 34.86 32.88 -64.93
C PHE A 425 35.39 34.26 -64.52
N LYS A 426 35.57 34.52 -63.22
CA LYS A 426 36.22 35.75 -62.73
C LYS A 426 37.67 35.84 -63.19
N ALA A 427 38.45 34.78 -63.03
CA ALA A 427 39.84 34.73 -63.50
C ALA A 427 39.94 34.90 -65.03
N GLN A 428 39.00 34.30 -65.80
CA GLN A 428 38.93 34.48 -67.25
C GLN A 428 38.64 35.93 -67.65
N ALA A 429 37.72 36.61 -66.96
CA ALA A 429 37.42 38.02 -67.19
C ALA A 429 38.61 38.93 -66.84
N GLU A 430 39.33 38.62 -65.75
CA GLU A 430 40.56 39.33 -65.37
C GLU A 430 41.66 39.18 -66.45
N VAL A 431 41.90 37.96 -66.95
CA VAL A 431 42.84 37.70 -68.05
C VAL A 431 42.44 38.46 -69.32
N TYR A 432 41.20 38.33 -69.80
CA TYR A 432 40.75 39.05 -71.00
C TYR A 432 40.81 40.58 -70.84
N SER A 433 40.63 41.11 -69.63
CA SER A 433 40.83 42.55 -69.37
C SER A 433 42.30 42.94 -69.49
N ALA A 434 43.22 42.12 -68.96
CA ALA A 434 44.66 42.36 -69.06
C ALA A 434 45.15 42.26 -70.51
N ASP A 435 44.70 41.25 -71.26
CA ASP A 435 45.00 41.08 -72.69
C ASP A 435 44.50 42.28 -73.52
N PHE A 436 43.28 42.78 -73.23
CA PHE A 436 42.73 43.96 -73.88
C PHE A 436 43.56 45.22 -73.59
N TYR A 437 43.99 45.44 -72.35
CA TYR A 437 44.85 46.57 -72.00
C TYR A 437 46.27 46.42 -72.61
N ALA A 438 46.81 45.21 -72.69
CA ALA A 438 48.11 44.93 -73.31
C ALA A 438 48.07 45.17 -74.83
N GLU A 439 47.07 44.65 -75.54
CA GLU A 439 46.86 44.88 -76.97
C GLU A 439 46.61 46.37 -77.26
N ARG A 440 45.85 47.07 -76.38
CA ARG A 440 45.67 48.51 -76.49
C ARG A 440 46.99 49.27 -76.33
N ALA A 441 47.78 48.97 -75.31
CA ALA A 441 49.07 49.62 -75.08
C ALA A 441 50.07 49.32 -76.22
N ALA A 442 50.07 48.11 -76.77
CA ALA A 442 50.86 47.74 -77.94
C ALA A 442 50.43 48.55 -79.18
N ARG A 443 49.13 48.70 -79.43
CA ARG A 443 48.61 49.54 -80.53
C ARG A 443 48.95 51.00 -80.33
N GLU A 444 48.79 51.56 -79.13
CA GLU A 444 49.15 52.95 -78.83
C GLU A 444 50.66 53.20 -79.02
N ALA A 445 51.52 52.25 -78.64
CA ALA A 445 52.96 52.29 -78.91
C ALA A 445 53.30 52.21 -80.42
N ILE A 446 52.66 51.30 -81.17
CA ILE A 446 52.83 51.18 -82.63
C ILE A 446 52.35 52.45 -83.35
N HIS A 447 51.24 53.05 -82.90
CA HIS A 447 50.77 54.34 -83.40
C HIS A 447 51.77 55.47 -83.09
N ALA A 448 52.31 55.55 -81.87
CA ALA A 448 53.33 56.53 -81.52
C ALA A 448 54.61 56.39 -82.35
N GLU A 449 55.06 55.16 -82.63
CA GLU A 449 56.19 54.93 -83.55
C GLU A 449 55.85 55.25 -85.00
N LYS A 450 54.63 54.93 -85.47
CA LYS A 450 54.17 55.32 -86.81
C LYS A 450 54.20 56.83 -87.01
N GLU A 451 53.69 57.61 -86.05
CA GLU A 451 53.73 59.07 -86.12
C GLU A 451 55.17 59.61 -86.03
N ARG A 452 56.03 59.01 -85.19
CA ARG A 452 57.47 59.31 -85.13
C ARG A 452 58.16 59.10 -86.49
N LEU A 453 57.87 57.99 -87.17
CA LEU A 453 58.43 57.66 -88.47
C LEU A 453 57.85 58.54 -89.58
N ALA A 454 56.55 58.88 -89.53
CA ALA A 454 55.92 59.81 -90.46
C ALA A 454 56.55 61.22 -90.36
N ALA A 455 56.77 61.73 -89.14
CA ALA A 455 57.45 63.01 -88.91
C ALA A 455 58.91 63.00 -89.42
N GLN A 456 59.64 61.89 -89.25
CA GLN A 456 60.99 61.72 -89.82
C GLN A 456 60.95 61.68 -91.36
N LEU A 457 59.95 61.02 -91.95
CA LEU A 457 59.78 60.91 -93.40
C LEU A 457 59.44 62.28 -94.02
N GLU A 458 58.56 63.07 -93.40
CA GLU A 458 58.28 64.45 -93.84
C GLU A 458 59.49 65.38 -93.67
N PHE A 459 60.29 65.21 -92.61
CA PHE A 459 61.55 65.95 -92.47
C PHE A 459 62.54 65.62 -93.60
N VAL A 460 62.72 64.34 -93.94
CA VAL A 460 63.59 63.91 -95.04
C VAL A 460 63.04 64.34 -96.40
N LYS A 461 61.71 64.27 -96.63
CA LYS A 461 61.07 64.87 -97.83
C LYS A 461 61.37 66.36 -97.94
N LYS A 462 61.27 67.10 -96.84
CA LYS A 462 61.55 68.54 -96.82
C LYS A 462 63.01 68.84 -97.11
N GLN A 463 63.95 68.10 -96.53
CA GLN A 463 65.37 68.21 -96.88
C GLN A 463 65.64 67.84 -98.35
N LYS A 464 64.99 66.79 -98.88
CA LYS A 464 65.09 66.44 -100.30
C LYS A 464 64.56 67.57 -101.19
N SER A 465 63.39 68.12 -100.89
CA SER A 465 62.82 69.27 -101.61
C SER A 465 63.76 70.47 -101.55
N GLN A 466 64.36 70.77 -100.40
CA GLN A 466 65.33 71.87 -100.26
C GLN A 466 66.59 71.63 -101.12
N LEU A 467 67.10 70.40 -101.17
CA LEU A 467 68.25 70.05 -102.03
C LEU A 467 67.88 70.04 -103.52
N GLU A 468 66.65 69.68 -103.87
CA GLU A 468 66.11 69.80 -105.22
C GLU A 468 65.93 71.27 -105.61
N ASP A 469 65.37 72.11 -104.74
CA ASP A 469 65.26 73.57 -104.92
C ASP A 469 66.65 74.23 -105.02
N GLU A 470 67.64 73.79 -104.22
CA GLU A 470 69.03 74.26 -104.31
C GLU A 470 69.67 73.87 -105.64
N MET A 471 69.57 72.60 -106.04
CA MET A 471 70.01 72.10 -107.36
C MET A 471 69.36 72.87 -108.51
N ASP A 472 68.05 73.10 -108.45
CA ASP A 472 67.30 73.81 -109.47
C ASP A 472 67.64 75.31 -109.47
N SER A 473 67.93 75.90 -108.30
CA SER A 473 68.43 77.27 -108.19
C SER A 473 69.85 77.42 -108.77
N LEU A 474 70.73 76.44 -108.56
CA LEU A 474 72.07 76.41 -109.15
C LEU A 474 72.01 76.16 -110.67
N GLY A 475 71.09 75.29 -111.11
CA GLY A 475 70.77 75.09 -112.53
C GLY A 475 70.25 76.38 -113.19
N ARG A 476 69.34 77.09 -112.52
CA ARG A 476 68.80 78.41 -112.98
C ARG A 476 69.85 79.52 -112.90
N GLN A 477 70.75 79.51 -111.92
CA GLN A 477 71.87 80.44 -111.85
C GLN A 477 72.87 80.18 -112.97
N SER A 478 73.23 78.92 -113.23
CA SER A 478 74.10 78.49 -114.34
C SER A 478 73.51 78.81 -115.71
N LEU A 479 72.23 78.47 -115.95
CA LEU A 479 71.49 78.90 -117.15
C LEU A 479 71.39 80.42 -117.24
N GLY A 480 71.21 81.12 -116.11
CA GLY A 480 71.18 82.57 -116.03
C GLY A 480 72.54 83.23 -116.29
N GLU A 481 73.66 82.57 -115.97
CA GLU A 481 75.00 83.01 -116.38
C GLU A 481 75.26 82.72 -117.87
N MET A 482 74.83 81.56 -118.37
CA MET A 482 74.91 81.22 -119.79
C MET A 482 74.09 82.21 -120.64
N GLN A 483 72.88 82.56 -120.21
CA GLN A 483 72.05 83.60 -120.82
C GLN A 483 72.66 85.01 -120.67
N ARG A 484 73.25 85.35 -119.51
CA ARG A 484 73.96 86.63 -119.33
C ARG A 484 75.22 86.77 -120.19
N ARG A 485 75.71 85.69 -120.82
CA ARG A 485 76.75 85.74 -121.87
C ARG A 485 76.18 85.91 -123.29
N HIS A 486 74.85 85.89 -123.50
CA HIS A 486 74.20 85.93 -124.82
C HIS A 486 73.00 86.90 -124.96
N VAL A 487 73.24 88.18 -124.63
CA VAL A 487 72.57 89.37 -125.23
C VAL A 487 71.01 89.48 -124.96
N PRO A 488 70.12 90.22 -125.68
CA PRO A 488 69.27 91.18 -124.97
C PRO A 488 67.73 90.99 -125.06
N ARG A 489 67.06 91.43 -123.98
CA ARG A 489 65.80 92.22 -123.98
C ARG A 489 64.70 91.88 -125.02
N GLY A 490 63.92 90.84 -124.72
CA GLY A 490 62.46 90.95 -124.57
C GLY A 490 61.54 90.72 -125.78
N ALA A 491 60.52 89.87 -125.57
CA ALA A 491 59.24 89.88 -126.28
C ALA A 491 58.14 89.13 -125.49
N THR A 492 56.96 89.73 -125.37
CA THR A 492 55.65 89.07 -125.23
C THR A 492 54.98 89.07 -126.62
N PRO A 493 53.92 88.27 -126.95
CA PRO A 493 52.93 87.67 -126.04
C PRO A 493 52.39 86.24 -126.39
N GLN A 494 51.41 85.78 -125.60
CA GLN A 494 50.29 84.84 -125.91
C GLN A 494 50.53 83.42 -126.47
N GLY A 495 49.80 82.43 -125.89
CA GLY A 495 49.36 81.21 -126.59
C GLY A 495 49.06 79.99 -125.70
N GLY A 496 47.84 79.42 -125.79
CA GLY A 496 47.45 78.10 -125.20
C GLY A 496 47.14 78.12 -123.68
N SER A 497 45.94 77.88 -123.13
CA SER A 497 44.61 77.40 -123.57
C SER A 497 44.26 75.93 -123.26
N ARG A 498 43.14 75.76 -122.53
CA ARG A 498 42.31 74.55 -122.29
C ARG A 498 42.79 73.43 -121.35
N GLY A 499 41.90 73.10 -120.42
CA GLY A 499 41.90 71.95 -119.52
C GLY A 499 40.73 72.12 -118.53
N ALA A 500 39.55 71.60 -118.87
CA ALA A 500 38.30 71.91 -118.19
C ALA A 500 37.86 70.81 -117.19
N GLU A 501 36.86 71.14 -116.37
CA GLU A 501 36.30 70.33 -115.30
C GLU A 501 35.77 68.96 -115.77
N VAL A 502 35.88 67.96 -114.89
CA VAL A 502 34.74 67.07 -114.59
C VAL A 502 34.64 66.99 -113.07
N ASN A 503 33.72 67.77 -112.49
CA ASN A 503 33.46 67.74 -111.05
C ASN A 503 32.41 66.64 -110.77
N ILE A 504 32.84 65.52 -110.18
CA ILE A 504 31.95 64.39 -109.87
C ILE A 504 31.18 64.73 -108.59
N PRO A 505 29.84 64.65 -108.55
CA PRO A 505 29.08 64.81 -107.31
C PRO A 505 29.50 63.75 -106.28
N GLU A 506 29.97 64.20 -105.12
CA GLU A 506 30.70 63.40 -104.13
C GLU A 506 29.87 62.26 -103.49
N HIS A 507 28.55 62.26 -103.72
CA HIS A 507 27.57 61.34 -103.12
C HIS A 507 26.60 60.70 -104.15
N ALA A 508 27.09 60.33 -105.35
CA ALA A 508 26.27 59.69 -106.39
C ALA A 508 26.37 58.15 -106.38
N CYS A 509 25.23 57.45 -106.46
CA CYS A 509 25.21 55.98 -106.53
C CYS A 509 25.59 55.47 -107.95
N PRO A 510 26.61 54.59 -108.10
CA PRO A 510 27.11 54.18 -109.41
C PRO A 510 26.21 53.23 -110.21
N LYS A 511 25.12 52.68 -109.63
CA LYS A 511 24.19 51.77 -110.34
C LYS A 511 22.98 52.50 -110.94
N CYS A 512 22.41 53.47 -110.22
CA CYS A 512 21.22 54.23 -110.63
C CYS A 512 21.50 55.71 -110.98
N ASN A 513 22.70 56.21 -110.64
CA ASN A 513 23.14 57.60 -110.81
C ASN A 513 22.29 58.64 -110.02
N GLU A 514 21.64 58.22 -108.94
CA GLU A 514 20.94 59.08 -107.99
C GLU A 514 21.94 59.81 -107.08
N ILE A 515 21.72 61.11 -106.84
CA ILE A 515 22.58 61.97 -106.03
C ILE A 515 21.96 62.12 -104.64
N LEU A 516 22.71 61.72 -103.62
CA LEU A 516 22.28 61.69 -102.22
C LEU A 516 22.93 62.85 -101.44
N PRO A 517 22.37 63.26 -100.28
CA PRO A 517 22.86 64.45 -99.57
C PRO A 517 24.20 64.23 -98.86
N ASP A 518 24.49 63.00 -98.44
CA ASP A 518 25.66 62.63 -97.64
C ASP A 518 26.09 61.17 -97.87
N LEU A 519 27.26 60.82 -97.31
CA LEU A 519 27.90 59.52 -97.48
C LEU A 519 27.18 58.38 -96.76
N ASP A 520 26.50 58.66 -95.64
CA ASP A 520 25.74 57.65 -94.88
C ASP A 520 24.48 57.24 -95.66
N SER A 521 23.76 58.21 -96.23
CA SER A 521 22.66 57.98 -97.17
C SER A 521 23.13 57.15 -98.37
N LEU A 522 24.33 57.45 -98.90
CA LEU A 522 24.93 56.69 -99.99
C LEU A 522 25.26 55.25 -99.58
N GLN A 523 25.83 55.00 -98.39
CA GLN A 523 26.12 53.65 -97.92
C GLN A 523 24.86 52.81 -97.73
N ILE A 524 23.82 53.37 -97.12
CA ILE A 524 22.52 52.69 -96.95
C ILE A 524 21.93 52.36 -98.32
N HIS A 525 21.85 53.35 -99.22
CA HIS A 525 21.32 53.16 -100.57
C HIS A 525 22.12 52.11 -101.36
N ILE A 526 23.46 52.12 -101.29
CA ILE A 526 24.30 51.13 -101.99
C ILE A 526 24.04 49.71 -101.49
N MET A 527 23.72 49.53 -100.21
CA MET A 527 23.38 48.22 -99.62
C MET A 527 22.15 47.60 -100.29
N ASP A 528 21.06 48.37 -100.41
CA ASP A 528 19.82 47.93 -101.03
C ASP A 528 19.92 47.91 -102.56
N CYS A 529 20.66 48.86 -103.15
CA CYS A 529 20.75 49.03 -104.59
C CYS A 529 21.69 48.01 -105.25
N ILE A 530 22.67 47.40 -104.57
CA ILE A 530 23.57 46.43 -105.21
C ILE A 530 22.88 45.09 -105.56
N ILE A 531 21.78 44.75 -104.87
CA ILE A 531 20.93 43.56 -105.14
C ILE A 531 20.24 43.66 -106.52
#